data_AF-A0A3C1UYT9-F1
#
_entry.id   AF-A0A3C1UYT9-F1
#
_cell.length_a   1.000
_cell.length_b   1.000
_cell.length_c   1.000
_cell.angle_alpha   90.00
_cell.angle_beta   90.00
_cell.angle_gamma   90.00
#
_symmetry.space_group_name_H-M   'P 1'
#
loop_
_entity.id
_entity.type
_entity.pdbx_description
1 polymer ?
#
loop_
_entity_poly.entity_id
_entity_poly.type
_entity_poly.pdbx_seq_one_letter_code
_entity_poly.pdbx_strand_id
1 'polypeptide(L)'
;VSLETSGSIDIGAVNSGVSIVMDVKTPSSNESKHNKYDNIAKLEVKDQLKFVIGSKADFDWSVDIVNQYPTEAGVLFSPVFDAITPTQLADWILSKQLNVRMQVQMHKLLWGDEPGK
;
A
#
# COMPACT_ATOMS: atom_id res chain seq x y z
N VAL A 1 -10.39 13.82 -8.57
CA VAL A 1 -9.27 14.31 -7.73
C VAL A 1 -8.87 13.17 -6.80
N SER A 2 -7.58 12.94 -6.58
CA SER A 2 -7.09 11.90 -5.68
C SER A 2 -6.25 12.50 -4.55
N LEU A 3 -6.26 11.83 -3.40
CA LEU A 3 -5.43 12.14 -2.23
C LEU A 3 -4.54 10.94 -1.94
N GLU A 4 -3.22 11.14 -1.94
CA GLU A 4 -2.28 10.18 -1.38
C GLU A 4 -1.97 10.57 0.08
N THR A 5 -2.05 9.61 1.00
CA THR A 5 -1.85 9.86 2.44
C THR A 5 -1.26 8.64 3.14
N SER A 6 -0.45 8.86 4.19
CA SER A 6 0.01 7.77 5.07
C SER A 6 -1.07 7.25 6.01
N GLY A 7 -2.25 7.89 6.07
CA GLY A 7 -3.32 7.49 6.98
C GLY A 7 -2.99 7.66 8.47
N SER A 8 -1.95 8.41 8.83
CA SER A 8 -1.60 8.72 10.22
C SER A 8 -2.54 9.74 10.87
N ILE A 9 -3.29 10.47 10.06
CA ILE A 9 -4.35 11.40 10.46
C ILE A 9 -5.70 10.81 10.07
N ASP A 10 -6.74 11.12 10.83
CA ASP A 10 -8.11 10.69 10.53
C ASP A 10 -8.57 11.19 9.15
N ILE A 11 -9.06 10.27 8.32
CA ILE A 11 -9.57 10.58 6.97
C ILE A 11 -11.07 10.90 6.93
N GLY A 12 -11.80 10.84 8.05
CA GLY A 12 -13.25 11.00 8.08
C GLY A 12 -13.79 12.36 7.64
N ALA A 13 -12.95 13.40 7.59
CA ALA A 13 -13.32 14.73 7.11
C ALA A 13 -12.98 14.97 5.62
N VAL A 14 -12.39 13.97 4.94
CA VAL A 14 -12.10 14.07 3.50
C VAL A 14 -13.41 14.09 2.71
N ASN A 15 -13.51 14.97 1.72
CA ASN A 15 -14.67 15.07 0.85
C ASN A 15 -14.91 13.74 0.11
N SER A 16 -16.14 13.22 0.11
CA SER A 16 -16.48 11.92 -0.48
C SER A 16 -16.23 11.83 -1.99
N GLY A 17 -16.18 12.96 -2.71
CA GLY A 17 -15.81 13.00 -4.13
C GLY A 17 -14.32 12.78 -4.42
N VAL A 18 -13.48 12.68 -3.39
CA VAL A 18 -12.03 12.44 -3.50
C VAL A 18 -11.76 10.94 -3.35
N SER A 19 -10.99 10.37 -4.28
CA SER A 19 -10.44 9.02 -4.13
C SER A 19 -9.19 9.05 -3.26
N ILE A 20 -9.13 8.18 -2.25
CA ILE A 20 -8.02 8.09 -1.31
C ILE A 20 -7.13 6.91 -1.70
N VAL A 21 -5.82 7.15 -1.74
CA VAL A 21 -4.81 6.09 -1.75
C VAL A 21 -4.08 6.18 -0.40
N MET A 22 -4.39 5.23 0.48
CA MET A 22 -3.83 5.21 1.84
C MET A 22 -2.65 4.25 1.92
N ASP A 23 -1.47 4.79 2.22
CA ASP A 23 -0.22 4.06 2.41
C ASP A 23 -0.09 3.53 3.83
N VAL A 24 -0.24 2.21 4.02
CA VAL A 24 0.09 1.54 5.27
C VAL A 24 1.60 1.37 5.37
N LYS A 25 2.18 1.91 6.43
CA LYS A 25 3.63 1.87 6.66
C LYS A 25 4.05 0.50 7.18
N THR A 26 4.81 -0.23 6.37
CA THR A 26 5.38 -1.54 6.72
C THR A 26 6.50 -1.40 7.76
N PRO A 27 6.85 -2.48 8.50
CA PRO A 27 7.90 -2.44 9.51
C PRO A 27 9.24 -1.87 9.03
N SER A 28 9.69 -2.23 7.82
CA SER A 28 10.96 -1.72 7.27
C SER A 28 11.00 -0.20 7.05
N SER A 29 9.85 0.46 6.98
CA SER A 29 9.78 1.93 6.89
C SER A 29 10.18 2.64 8.19
N ASN A 30 10.22 1.93 9.33
CA ASN A 30 10.36 2.48 10.68
C ASN A 30 9.21 3.41 11.14
N GLU A 31 8.17 3.57 10.31
CA GLU A 31 7.03 4.46 10.54
C GLU A 31 5.74 3.69 10.89
N SER A 32 5.79 2.36 10.99
CA SER A 32 4.62 1.50 11.22
C SER A 32 3.86 1.82 12.52
N LYS A 33 4.54 2.39 13.52
CA LYS A 33 3.95 2.87 14.78
C LYS A 33 2.97 4.04 14.60
N HIS A 34 3.01 4.72 13.45
CA HIS A 34 2.14 5.86 13.13
C HIS A 34 0.90 5.47 12.32
N ASN A 35 0.74 4.18 11.95
CA ASN A 35 -0.45 3.71 11.27
C ASN A 35 -1.68 3.85 12.17
N LYS A 36 -2.74 4.48 11.67
CA LYS A 36 -4.05 4.53 12.33
C LYS A 36 -5.01 3.59 11.62
N TYR A 37 -5.01 2.31 12.02
CA TYR A 37 -5.76 1.24 11.33
C TYR A 37 -7.28 1.47 11.30
N ASP A 38 -7.85 2.24 12.23
CA ASP A 38 -9.26 2.66 12.21
C ASP A 38 -9.66 3.38 10.91
N ASN A 39 -8.69 3.95 10.19
CA ASN A 39 -8.95 4.56 8.89
C ASN A 39 -9.24 3.54 7.79
N ILE A 40 -8.82 2.28 7.92
CA ILE A 40 -9.06 1.24 6.91
C ILE A 40 -10.56 0.98 6.74
N ALA A 41 -11.32 1.00 7.83
CA ALA A 41 -12.77 0.80 7.83
C ALA A 41 -13.55 1.97 7.20
N LYS A 42 -12.89 3.11 6.94
CA LYS A 42 -13.49 4.30 6.33
C LYS A 42 -13.26 4.37 4.81
N LEU A 43 -12.42 3.48 4.28
CA LEU A 43 -12.17 3.41 2.85
C LEU A 43 -13.36 2.78 2.12
N GLU A 44 -13.70 3.35 0.98
CA GLU A 44 -14.77 2.90 0.11
C GLU A 44 -14.22 2.15 -1.12
N VAL A 45 -15.10 1.54 -1.92
CA VAL A 45 -14.73 0.81 -3.16
C VAL A 45 -13.91 1.66 -4.16
N LYS A 46 -14.09 2.99 -4.16
CA LYS A 46 -13.34 3.93 -5.02
C LYS A 46 -11.91 4.19 -4.55
N ASP A 47 -11.58 3.81 -3.31
CA ASP A 47 -10.32 4.09 -2.65
C ASP A 47 -9.37 2.90 -2.80
N GLN A 48 -8.12 3.08 -2.39
CA GLN A 48 -7.08 2.04 -2.42
C GLN A 48 -6.30 2.01 -1.10
N LEU A 49 -6.03 0.80 -0.62
CA LEU A 49 -5.14 0.53 0.51
C LEU A 49 -3.80 0.00 -0.03
N LYS A 50 -2.73 0.77 0.12
CA LYS A 50 -1.42 0.49 -0.51
C LYS A 50 -0.38 0.10 0.54
N PHE A 51 0.39 -0.94 0.23
CA PHE A 51 1.53 -1.40 1.02
C PHE A 51 2.79 -1.35 0.14
N VAL A 52 3.82 -0.67 0.63
CA VAL A 52 5.14 -0.64 -0.01
C VAL A 52 6.05 -1.63 0.71
N ILE A 53 6.42 -2.71 0.02
CA ILE A 53 7.02 -3.92 0.58
C ILE A 53 8.51 -3.93 0.23
N GLY A 54 9.37 -3.88 1.26
CA GLY A 54 10.82 -3.89 1.10
C GLY A 54 11.48 -5.23 1.45
N SER A 55 10.72 -6.19 1.99
CA SER A 55 11.25 -7.47 2.45
C SER A 55 10.18 -8.55 2.52
N LYS A 56 10.59 -9.81 2.68
CA LYS A 56 9.66 -10.92 2.93
C LYS A 56 8.89 -10.74 4.25
N ALA A 57 9.54 -10.21 5.27
CA ALA A 57 8.91 -9.91 6.56
C ALA A 57 7.82 -8.84 6.41
N ASP A 58 8.05 -7.79 5.61
CA ASP A 58 7.00 -6.80 5.32
C ASP A 58 5.83 -7.41 4.56
N PHE A 59 6.11 -8.32 3.62
CA PHE A 59 5.06 -9.00 2.86
C PHE A 59 4.17 -9.84 3.79
N ASP A 60 4.77 -10.70 4.61
CA ASP A 60 4.00 -11.57 5.52
C ASP A 60 3.23 -10.72 6.54
N TRP A 61 3.85 -9.66 7.07
CA TRP A 61 3.17 -8.67 7.92
C TRP A 61 2.00 -7.98 7.21
N SER A 62 2.14 -7.60 5.94
CA SER A 62 1.08 -6.93 5.18
C SER A 62 -0.11 -7.86 4.95
N VAL A 63 0.14 -9.15 4.73
CA VAL A 63 -0.91 -10.17 4.66
C VAL A 63 -1.69 -10.24 5.97
N ASP A 64 -1.00 -10.24 7.10
CA ASP A 64 -1.66 -10.27 8.42
C ASP A 64 -2.53 -9.02 8.64
N ILE A 65 -2.06 -7.83 8.24
CA ILE A 65 -2.85 -6.58 8.33
C ILE A 65 -4.11 -6.65 7.46
N VAL A 66 -4.01 -7.13 6.22
CA VAL A 66 -5.18 -7.26 5.33
C VAL A 66 -6.21 -8.23 5.92
N ASN A 67 -5.75 -9.32 6.54
CA ASN A 67 -6.64 -10.28 7.20
C ASN A 67 -7.27 -9.70 8.48
N GLN A 68 -6.51 -8.90 9.24
CA GLN A 68 -6.97 -8.31 10.49
C GLN A 68 -7.95 -7.14 10.27
N TYR A 69 -7.76 -6.36 9.20
CA TYR A 69 -8.53 -5.17 8.88
C TYR A 69 -9.10 -5.27 7.45
N PRO A 70 -10.20 -6.01 7.25
CA PRO A 70 -10.82 -6.12 5.94
C PRO A 70 -11.35 -4.76 5.46
N THR A 71 -11.33 -4.54 4.15
CA THR A 71 -11.81 -3.32 3.50
C THR A 71 -12.44 -3.65 2.16
N GLU A 72 -13.38 -2.82 1.70
CA GLU A 72 -13.94 -2.89 0.34
C GLU A 72 -13.05 -2.21 -0.70
N ALA A 73 -12.07 -1.42 -0.25
CA ALA A 73 -11.10 -0.76 -1.11
C ALA A 73 -10.17 -1.78 -1.80
N GLY A 74 -9.67 -1.40 -2.97
CA GLY A 74 -8.66 -2.20 -3.66
C GLY A 74 -7.35 -2.26 -2.87
N VAL A 75 -6.83 -3.46 -2.61
CA VAL A 75 -5.54 -3.64 -1.94
C VAL A 75 -4.41 -3.68 -2.96
N LEU A 76 -3.41 -2.82 -2.77
CA LEU A 76 -2.26 -2.66 -3.65
C LEU A 76 -0.96 -3.06 -2.94
N PHE A 77 -0.22 -3.99 -3.53
CA PHE A 77 1.12 -4.36 -3.06
C PHE A 77 2.16 -3.82 -4.07
N SER A 78 3.10 -3.01 -3.57
CA SER A 78 4.13 -2.38 -4.40
C SER A 78 5.52 -2.72 -3.86
N PRO A 79 6.49 -3.08 -4.71
CA PRO A 79 7.85 -3.29 -4.25
C PRO A 79 8.51 -1.94 -3.92
N VAL A 80 9.33 -1.90 -2.88
CA VAL A 80 10.30 -0.81 -2.68
C VAL A 80 11.37 -0.95 -3.75
N PHE A 81 11.60 0.12 -4.53
CA PHE A 81 12.64 0.17 -5.56
C PHE A 81 14.01 -0.18 -4.95
N ASP A 82 14.81 -0.96 -5.69
CA ASP A 82 16.13 -1.51 -5.28
C ASP A 82 16.17 -2.41 -4.03
N ALA A 83 15.08 -2.59 -3.28
CA ALA A 83 15.05 -3.51 -2.13
C ALA A 83 14.59 -4.93 -2.52
N ILE A 84 13.53 -5.03 -3.31
CA ILE A 84 13.05 -6.30 -3.89
C ILE A 84 12.67 -6.10 -5.35
N THR A 85 12.82 -7.14 -6.15
CA THR A 85 12.40 -7.13 -7.55
C THR A 85 10.87 -7.26 -7.66
N PRO A 86 10.25 -6.70 -8.71
CA PRO A 86 8.84 -6.95 -9.02
C PRO A 86 8.51 -8.45 -9.11
N THR A 87 9.39 -9.25 -9.71
CA THR A 87 9.21 -10.71 -9.82
C THR A 87 9.14 -11.38 -8.46
N GLN A 88 10.02 -11.05 -7.52
CA GLN A 88 9.97 -11.60 -6.15
C GLN A 88 8.63 -11.32 -5.47
N LEU A 89 8.12 -10.08 -5.59
CA LEU A 89 6.82 -9.74 -5.01
C LEU A 89 5.68 -10.51 -5.70
N ALA A 90 5.70 -10.63 -7.03
CA ALA A 90 4.72 -11.39 -7.78
C ALA A 90 4.70 -12.87 -7.35
N ASP A 91 5.87 -13.50 -7.22
CA ASP A 91 5.99 -14.88 -6.78
C ASP A 91 5.42 -15.07 -5.37
N TRP A 92 5.64 -14.13 -4.45
CA TRP A 92 5.07 -14.19 -3.11
C TRP A 92 3.54 -14.07 -3.13
N ILE A 93 2.99 -13.12 -3.90
CA ILE A 93 1.54 -12.96 -4.08
C ILE A 93 0.90 -14.25 -4.63
N LEU A 94 1.50 -14.81 -5.68
CA LEU A 94 1.03 -16.05 -6.31
C LEU A 94 1.11 -17.24 -5.34
N SER A 95 2.20 -17.37 -4.59
CA SER A 95 2.39 -18.47 -3.62
C SER A 95 1.33 -18.49 -2.52
N LYS A 96 0.78 -17.32 -2.17
CA LYS A 96 -0.26 -17.15 -1.14
C LYS A 96 -1.66 -17.03 -1.73
N GLN A 97 -1.80 -17.01 -3.06
CA GLN A 97 -3.08 -16.84 -3.77
C GLN A 97 -3.87 -15.63 -3.29
N LEU A 98 -3.18 -14.51 -3.04
CA LEU A 98 -3.82 -13.31 -2.49
C LEU A 98 -4.65 -12.60 -3.55
N ASN A 99 -5.84 -12.15 -3.17
CA ASN A 99 -6.67 -11.27 -3.99
C ASN A 99 -6.23 -9.80 -3.83
N VAL A 100 -5.02 -9.50 -4.29
CA VAL A 100 -4.44 -8.15 -4.27
C VAL A 100 -3.96 -7.77 -5.67
N ARG A 101 -3.91 -6.48 -5.97
CA ARG A 101 -3.28 -5.99 -7.20
C ARG A 101 -1.84 -5.62 -6.92
N MET A 102 -0.93 -6.15 -7.71
CA MET A 102 0.45 -5.69 -7.70
C MET A 102 0.57 -4.37 -8.47
N GLN A 103 1.21 -3.37 -7.89
CA GLN A 103 1.50 -2.09 -8.53
C GLN A 103 3.01 -1.85 -8.54
N VAL A 104 3.61 -1.64 -9.72
CA VAL A 104 5.01 -1.21 -9.81
C VAL A 104 5.09 0.32 -9.83
N GLN A 105 6.14 0.88 -9.24
CA GLN A 105 6.46 2.30 -9.34
C GLN A 105 6.99 2.60 -10.74
N MET A 106 6.08 2.76 -11.73
CA MET A 106 6.44 2.94 -13.13
C MET A 106 7.44 4.08 -13.37
N HIS A 107 7.32 5.18 -12.63
CA HIS A 107 8.25 6.30 -12.76
C HIS A 107 9.70 5.90 -12.39
N LYS A 108 9.88 5.03 -11.40
CA LYS A 108 11.20 4.49 -11.06
C LYS A 108 11.76 3.60 -12.16
N LEU A 109 10.91 2.82 -12.82
CA LEU A 109 11.31 1.97 -13.94
C LEU A 109 11.70 2.78 -15.20
N LEU A 110 11.03 3.92 -15.42
CA LEU A 110 11.22 4.74 -16.62
C LEU A 110 12.31 5.82 -16.44
N TRP A 111 12.36 6.45 -15.27
CA TRP A 111 13.21 7.63 -14.99
C TRP A 111 14.05 7.49 -13.72
N GLY A 112 13.98 6.36 -13.00
CA GLY A 112 14.70 6.20 -11.74
C GLY A 112 14.22 7.19 -10.67
N ASP A 113 15.16 7.76 -9.92
CA ASP A 113 14.90 8.69 -8.81
C ASP A 113 14.80 10.16 -9.26
N GLU A 114 14.59 10.44 -10.55
CA GLU A 114 14.56 11.81 -11.08
C GLU A 114 13.33 12.60 -10.56
N PRO A 115 13.51 13.73 -9.87
CA PRO A 115 12.40 14.55 -9.39
C PRO A 115 11.63 15.24 -10.54
N GLY A 116 10.31 15.21 -10.49
CA GLY A 116 9.44 15.95 -11.43
C GLY A 116 9.22 15.27 -12.78
N LYS A 117 9.44 13.95 -12.87
CA LYS A 117 9.23 13.12 -14.06
C LYS A 117 8.21 12.03 -13.82
#